data_AF-A0A9J7LEH8-F1
#
_entry.id   AF-A0A9J7LEH8-F1
#
_cell.length_a   1.000
_cell.length_b   1.000
_cell.length_c   1.000
_cell.angle_alpha   90.00
_cell.angle_beta   90.00
_cell.angle_gamma   90.00
#
_symmetry.space_group_name_H-M   'P 1'
#
loop_
_entity.id
_entity.type
_entity.pdbx_description
1 polymer ?
#
loop_
_entity_poly.entity_id
_entity_poly.type
_entity_poly.pdbx_seq_one_letter_code
_entity_poly.pdbx_strand_id
1 'polypeptide(L)'
;MDDLVQKAQIFRDILIAARGQGAADWSMEDLERAYGWAGYFEQAYARIRSKPQIADRLDRRLKVLTSTEASPLGYQQFSLQLLGEAKQFVDQALLQNSHLPPMLYSVVLQRCVQNMGNKAQLRKNTVALSQLQSAVQLIGHMRELLHRNHSDLFHSGSEVNNCCQVETDASLLLQFLDLHLAGSAPTQRSKAAIDRKLQEIVLQQQGWEAVLTALVLNVETHGTPSAGPSIDGESNPVCSFLLHWVLQTEHSRFIFQVQSTLLVKVAAVYFSFYKSYLGFLVEWGKDMVVTGQSQQGRTWRHRKGADHYSFDELLSRVLSLLEGPAHVATATLKSIQSLPAPATSPRKRTIWEEIFQTPQVISIIQTKNLQE
;
A
#
# COMPACT_ATOMS: atom_id res chain seq x y z
N MET A 1 -27.39 6.50 -32.22
CA MET A 1 -27.28 6.40 -30.75
C MET A 1 -26.02 5.63 -30.37
N ASP A 2 -25.81 4.41 -30.88
CA ASP A 2 -24.61 3.61 -30.54
C ASP A 2 -23.29 4.22 -31.01
N ASP A 3 -23.25 4.82 -32.21
CA ASP A 3 -22.09 5.58 -32.71
C ASP A 3 -21.68 6.74 -31.78
N LEU A 4 -22.66 7.43 -31.18
CA LEU A 4 -22.39 8.56 -30.29
C LEU A 4 -21.87 8.10 -28.93
N VAL A 5 -22.33 6.94 -28.46
CA VAL A 5 -21.81 6.31 -27.23
C VAL A 5 -20.38 5.80 -27.44
N GLN A 6 -20.06 5.19 -28.58
CA GLN A 6 -18.68 4.79 -28.91
C GLN A 6 -17.74 5.99 -28.98
N LYS A 7 -18.17 7.07 -29.65
CA LYS A 7 -17.41 8.32 -29.67
C LYS A 7 -17.21 8.91 -28.27
N ALA A 8 -18.22 8.78 -27.40
CA ALA A 8 -18.13 9.27 -26.03
C ALA A 8 -17.15 8.44 -25.19
N GLN A 9 -17.01 7.14 -25.47
CA GLN A 9 -15.95 6.31 -24.90
C GLN A 9 -14.56 6.79 -25.32
N ILE A 10 -14.35 7.07 -26.60
CA ILE A 10 -13.07 7.63 -27.09
C ILE A 10 -12.72 8.94 -26.37
N PHE A 11 -13.69 9.85 -26.24
CA PHE A 11 -13.45 11.11 -25.53
C PHE A 11 -13.21 10.92 -24.04
N ARG A 12 -13.89 9.95 -23.41
CA ARG A 12 -13.60 9.56 -22.03
C ARG A 12 -12.14 9.10 -21.91
N ASP A 13 -11.67 8.22 -22.79
CA ASP A 13 -10.30 7.72 -22.75
C ASP A 13 -9.26 8.83 -22.92
N ILE A 14 -9.55 9.83 -23.77
CA ILE A 14 -8.73 11.04 -23.90
C ILE A 14 -8.69 11.83 -22.58
N LEU A 15 -9.83 12.02 -21.90
CA LEU A 15 -9.86 12.72 -20.62
C LEU A 15 -9.12 11.96 -19.51
N ILE A 16 -9.15 10.62 -19.55
CA ILE A 16 -8.38 9.78 -18.64
C ILE A 16 -6.88 9.99 -18.88
N ALA A 17 -6.45 9.92 -20.14
CA ALA A 17 -5.07 10.18 -20.52
C ALA A 17 -4.63 11.60 -20.14
N ALA A 18 -5.51 12.59 -20.30
CA ALA A 18 -5.26 13.99 -19.96
C ALA A 18 -5.02 14.22 -18.46
N ARG A 19 -5.57 13.37 -17.58
CA ARG A 19 -5.37 13.44 -16.11
C ARG A 19 -4.26 12.52 -15.60
N GLY A 20 -3.84 11.55 -16.41
CA GLY A 20 -2.84 10.55 -16.04
C GLY A 20 -1.43 10.91 -16.47
N GLN A 21 -0.50 9.99 -16.24
CA GLN A 21 0.88 10.10 -16.68
C GLN A 21 1.03 10.13 -18.21
N GLY A 22 0.04 9.61 -18.96
CA GLY A 22 0.05 9.62 -20.42
C GLY A 22 0.08 11.02 -21.03
N ALA A 23 -0.30 12.07 -20.28
CA ALA A 23 -0.18 13.46 -20.71
C ALA A 23 1.28 13.95 -20.86
N ALA A 24 2.25 13.25 -20.26
CA ALA A 24 3.67 13.61 -20.35
C ALA A 24 4.22 13.57 -21.78
N ASP A 25 3.73 12.62 -22.57
CA ASP A 25 4.18 12.38 -23.95
C ASP A 25 3.29 13.08 -24.99
N TRP A 26 2.34 13.92 -24.55
CA TRP A 26 1.43 14.59 -25.47
C TRP A 26 2.19 15.56 -26.38
N SER A 27 1.85 15.48 -27.67
CA SER A 27 2.25 16.45 -28.68
C SER A 27 1.20 17.55 -28.83
N MET A 28 1.53 18.59 -29.62
CA MET A 28 0.56 19.61 -30.00
C MET A 28 -0.62 19.00 -30.81
N GLU A 29 -0.38 17.92 -31.55
CA GLU A 29 -1.43 17.23 -32.31
C GLU A 29 -2.40 16.50 -31.38
N ASP A 30 -1.92 15.90 -30.29
CA ASP A 30 -2.76 15.26 -29.28
C ASP A 30 -3.63 16.29 -28.56
N LEU A 31 -3.06 17.47 -28.29
CA LEU A 31 -3.80 18.59 -27.73
C LEU A 31 -4.92 19.06 -28.67
N GLU A 32 -4.62 19.30 -29.94
CA GLU A 32 -5.65 19.69 -30.93
C GLU A 32 -6.69 18.59 -31.14
N ARG A 33 -6.29 17.31 -31.08
CA ARG A 33 -7.20 16.17 -31.14
C ARG A 33 -8.16 16.19 -29.95
N ALA A 34 -7.67 16.43 -28.74
CA ALA A 34 -8.51 16.53 -27.54
C ALA A 34 -9.54 17.67 -27.67
N TYR A 35 -9.12 18.85 -28.12
CA TYR A 35 -10.04 19.98 -28.36
C TYR A 35 -11.00 19.74 -29.54
N GLY A 36 -10.56 19.00 -30.57
CA GLY A 36 -11.41 18.59 -31.69
C GLY A 36 -12.57 17.70 -31.22
N TRP A 37 -12.29 16.72 -30.36
CA TRP A 37 -13.32 15.90 -29.72
C TRP A 37 -14.23 16.71 -28.81
N ALA A 38 -13.68 17.62 -28.00
CA ALA A 38 -14.47 18.50 -27.16
C ALA A 38 -15.42 19.38 -27.98
N GLY A 39 -14.93 19.98 -29.07
CA GLY A 39 -15.75 20.77 -29.99
C GLY A 39 -16.85 19.95 -30.68
N TYR A 40 -16.56 18.72 -31.07
CA TYR A 40 -17.57 17.79 -31.59
C TYR A 40 -18.69 17.54 -30.57
N PHE A 41 -18.34 17.29 -29.31
CA PHE A 41 -19.32 16.99 -28.27
C PHE A 41 -20.16 18.20 -27.85
N GLU A 42 -19.59 19.40 -27.81
CA GLU A 42 -20.36 20.63 -27.56
C GLU A 42 -21.40 20.87 -28.68
N GLN A 43 -21.02 20.64 -29.94
CA GLN A 43 -21.94 20.75 -31.08
C GLN A 43 -23.00 19.65 -31.06
N ALA A 44 -22.61 18.42 -30.72
CA ALA A 44 -23.54 17.30 -30.56
C ALA A 44 -24.54 17.59 -29.44
N TYR A 45 -24.08 18.11 -28.31
CA TYR A 45 -24.91 18.54 -27.19
C TYR A 45 -25.92 19.61 -27.60
N ALA A 46 -25.49 20.65 -28.32
CA ALA A 46 -26.40 21.69 -28.82
C ALA A 46 -27.54 21.12 -29.69
N ARG A 47 -27.25 20.09 -30.48
CA ARG A 47 -28.25 19.39 -31.33
C ARG A 47 -29.16 18.44 -30.54
N ILE A 48 -28.67 17.86 -29.45
CA ILE A 48 -29.39 16.88 -28.64
C ILE A 48 -30.24 17.54 -27.56
N ARG A 49 -29.83 18.72 -27.06
CA ARG A 49 -30.55 19.47 -26.02
C ARG A 49 -31.99 19.81 -26.41
N SER A 50 -32.28 19.99 -27.70
CA SER A 50 -33.64 20.24 -28.21
C SER A 50 -34.52 18.98 -28.26
N LYS A 51 -33.99 17.80 -27.92
CA LYS A 51 -34.68 16.50 -27.99
C LYS A 51 -34.58 15.74 -26.65
N PRO A 52 -35.46 16.01 -25.67
CA PRO A 52 -35.33 15.53 -24.29
C PRO A 52 -35.29 14.00 -24.16
N GLN A 53 -36.10 13.27 -24.94
CA GLN A 53 -36.12 11.80 -24.91
C GLN A 53 -34.79 11.16 -25.33
N ILE A 54 -34.06 11.79 -26.27
CA ILE A 54 -32.76 11.31 -26.74
C ILE A 54 -31.67 11.69 -25.73
N ALA A 55 -31.76 12.91 -25.17
CA ALA A 55 -30.88 13.41 -24.13
C ALA A 55 -30.89 12.51 -22.89
N ASP A 56 -32.08 12.16 -22.38
CA ASP A 56 -32.23 11.29 -21.21
C ASP A 56 -31.70 9.88 -21.45
N ARG A 57 -31.96 9.33 -22.63
CA ARG A 57 -31.49 7.98 -23.00
C ARG A 57 -29.96 7.93 -23.15
N LEU A 58 -29.36 9.02 -23.65
CA LEU A 58 -27.91 9.14 -23.75
C LEU A 58 -27.28 9.33 -22.37
N ASP A 59 -27.82 10.22 -21.53
CA ASP A 59 -27.32 10.49 -20.18
C ASP A 59 -27.31 9.23 -19.30
N ARG A 60 -28.38 8.42 -19.36
CA ARG A 60 -28.44 7.12 -18.66
C ARG A 60 -27.32 6.18 -19.10
N ARG A 61 -27.02 6.11 -20.41
CA ARG A 61 -25.94 5.25 -20.91
C ARG A 61 -24.56 5.78 -20.54
N LEU A 62 -24.35 7.09 -20.56
CA LEU A 62 -23.08 7.70 -20.15
C LEU A 62 -22.80 7.45 -18.66
N LYS A 63 -23.81 7.55 -17.80
CA LYS A 63 -23.70 7.23 -16.36
C LYS A 63 -23.35 5.78 -16.08
N VAL A 64 -23.88 4.84 -16.89
CA VAL A 64 -23.50 3.42 -16.81
C VAL A 64 -22.02 3.22 -17.15
N LEU A 65 -21.47 3.97 -18.11
CA LEU A 65 -20.03 3.89 -18.46
C LEU A 65 -19.11 4.32 -17.30
N THR A 66 -19.58 5.15 -16.37
CA THR A 66 -18.85 5.53 -15.15
C THR A 66 -19.06 4.61 -13.96
N SER A 67 -20.02 3.69 -14.01
CA SER A 67 -20.37 2.85 -12.86
C SER A 67 -19.45 1.63 -12.69
N THR A 68 -18.58 1.35 -13.67
CA THR A 68 -17.92 0.04 -13.74
C THR A 68 -16.55 -0.05 -13.08
N GLU A 69 -15.79 1.03 -12.93
CA GLU A 69 -14.49 1.03 -12.24
C GLU A 69 -14.26 2.42 -11.67
N ALA A 70 -13.51 2.55 -10.57
CA ALA A 70 -13.18 3.82 -9.91
C ALA A 70 -13.01 4.93 -10.95
N SER A 71 -13.96 5.87 -10.98
CA SER A 71 -14.10 6.79 -12.11
C SER A 71 -12.75 7.49 -12.33
N PRO A 72 -12.09 7.29 -13.48
CA PRO A 72 -10.77 7.87 -13.75
C PRO A 72 -10.85 9.40 -13.94
N LEU A 73 -12.04 9.99 -13.81
CA LEU A 73 -12.33 11.42 -13.76
C LEU A 73 -12.60 11.92 -12.32
N GLY A 74 -12.30 11.10 -11.31
CA GLY A 74 -12.61 11.40 -9.90
C GLY A 74 -14.11 11.38 -9.61
N TYR A 75 -14.57 12.25 -8.69
CA TYR A 75 -15.98 12.35 -8.28
C TYR A 75 -16.94 12.90 -9.37
N GLN A 76 -16.43 13.29 -10.54
CA GLN A 76 -17.25 13.83 -11.63
C GLN A 76 -17.86 12.71 -12.47
N GLN A 77 -19.19 12.74 -12.61
CA GLN A 77 -19.95 11.81 -13.45
C GLN A 77 -19.83 12.19 -14.92
N PHE A 78 -19.53 11.21 -15.77
CA PHE A 78 -19.56 11.35 -17.22
C PHE A 78 -21.03 11.44 -17.66
N SER A 79 -21.49 12.67 -17.85
CA SER A 79 -22.90 13.01 -18.06
C SER A 79 -23.09 13.81 -19.34
N LEU A 80 -24.33 13.96 -19.77
CA LEU A 80 -24.69 14.82 -20.89
C LEU A 80 -24.25 16.28 -20.66
N GLN A 81 -24.29 16.75 -19.41
CA GLN A 81 -23.83 18.09 -19.04
C GLN A 81 -22.33 18.26 -19.25
N LEU A 82 -21.53 17.22 -18.94
CA LEU A 82 -20.09 17.22 -19.21
C LEU A 82 -19.81 17.37 -20.72
N LEU A 83 -20.59 16.70 -21.57
CA LEU A 83 -20.44 16.82 -23.02
C LEU A 83 -20.80 18.24 -23.54
N GLY A 84 -21.72 18.92 -22.86
CA GLY A 84 -22.09 20.30 -23.17
C GLY A 84 -21.03 21.34 -22.78
N GLU A 85 -20.15 20.99 -21.84
CA GLU A 85 -19.04 21.83 -21.36
C GLU A 85 -17.69 21.17 -21.67
N ALA A 86 -17.62 20.34 -22.72
CA ALA A 86 -16.51 19.42 -22.95
C ALA A 86 -15.14 20.11 -23.00
N LYS A 87 -15.04 21.32 -23.59
CA LYS A 87 -13.75 22.05 -23.62
C LYS A 87 -13.30 22.48 -22.23
N GLN A 88 -14.23 22.92 -21.38
CA GLN A 88 -13.92 23.30 -20.00
C GLN A 88 -13.39 22.10 -19.21
N PHE A 89 -13.92 20.90 -19.45
CA PHE A 89 -13.43 19.68 -18.80
C PHE A 89 -12.04 19.28 -19.29
N VAL A 90 -11.74 19.45 -20.58
CA VAL A 90 -10.38 19.28 -21.11
C VAL A 90 -9.42 20.29 -20.46
N ASP A 91 -9.80 21.56 -20.39
CA ASP A 91 -8.99 22.61 -19.75
C ASP A 91 -8.70 22.27 -18.28
N GLN A 92 -9.71 21.85 -17.53
CA GLN A 92 -9.55 21.45 -16.12
C GLN A 92 -8.67 20.21 -15.97
N ALA A 93 -8.86 19.19 -16.80
CA ALA A 93 -8.06 17.96 -16.75
C ALA A 93 -6.57 18.24 -16.98
N LEU A 94 -6.26 19.09 -17.98
CA LEU A 94 -4.89 19.42 -18.36
C LEU A 94 -4.21 20.36 -17.36
N LEU A 95 -4.91 21.41 -16.90
CA LEU A 95 -4.33 22.37 -15.96
C LEU A 95 -4.12 21.78 -14.55
N GLN A 96 -4.85 20.73 -14.20
CA GLN A 96 -4.67 20.02 -12.92
C GLN A 96 -3.62 18.90 -13.02
N ASN A 97 -3.08 18.61 -14.21
CA ASN A 97 -2.12 17.53 -14.39
C ASN A 97 -0.68 18.05 -14.28
N SER A 98 0.06 17.56 -13.28
CA SER A 98 1.47 17.89 -13.05
C SER A 98 2.42 17.29 -14.10
N HIS A 99 1.96 16.29 -14.86
CA HIS A 99 2.76 15.65 -15.91
C HIS A 99 2.68 16.36 -17.25
N LEU A 100 1.80 17.36 -17.42
CA LEU A 100 1.67 18.06 -18.69
C LEU A 100 2.96 18.84 -19.02
N PRO A 101 3.53 18.71 -20.24
CA PRO A 101 4.70 19.48 -20.65
C PRO A 101 4.49 21.00 -20.49
N PRO A 102 5.48 21.76 -19.98
CA PRO A 102 5.34 23.20 -19.75
C PRO A 102 4.91 24.00 -20.97
N MET A 103 5.37 23.58 -22.16
CA MET A 103 4.98 24.17 -23.44
C MET A 103 3.47 24.03 -23.69
N LEU A 104 2.91 22.82 -23.56
CA LEU A 104 1.47 22.59 -23.73
C LEU A 104 0.66 23.28 -22.62
N TYR A 105 1.16 23.30 -21.40
CA TYR A 105 0.54 24.00 -20.28
C TYR A 105 0.36 25.50 -20.59
N SER A 106 1.40 26.16 -21.13
CA SER A 106 1.33 27.56 -21.54
C SER A 106 0.32 27.80 -22.67
N VAL A 107 0.22 26.89 -23.63
CA VAL A 107 -0.75 26.97 -24.74
C VAL A 107 -2.18 26.82 -24.23
N VAL A 108 -2.45 25.85 -23.34
CA VAL A 108 -3.77 25.66 -22.71
C VAL A 108 -4.17 26.89 -21.90
N LEU A 109 -3.25 27.45 -21.11
CA LEU A 109 -3.49 28.69 -20.39
C LEU A 109 -3.80 29.85 -21.32
N GLN A 110 -3.02 30.01 -22.40
CA GLN A 110 -3.24 31.07 -23.37
C GLN A 110 -4.60 30.91 -24.06
N ARG A 111 -5.03 29.68 -24.37
CA ARG A 111 -6.35 29.39 -24.96
C ARG A 111 -7.49 29.70 -24.00
N CYS A 112 -7.35 29.38 -22.72
CA CYS A 112 -8.29 29.76 -21.67
C CYS A 112 -8.42 31.29 -21.56
N VAL A 113 -7.31 32.01 -21.72
CA VAL A 113 -7.25 33.48 -21.68
C VAL A 113 -7.81 34.12 -22.96
N GLN A 114 -7.67 33.46 -24.12
CA GLN A 114 -8.12 33.99 -25.41
C GLN A 114 -9.61 33.74 -25.68
N ASN A 115 -10.18 32.62 -25.21
CA ASN A 115 -11.61 32.33 -25.32
C ASN A 115 -12.48 33.14 -24.31
N MET A 116 -11.96 34.27 -23.82
CA MET A 116 -12.49 34.98 -22.67
C MET A 116 -13.77 35.79 -22.95
N GLY A 117 -14.90 35.12 -22.73
CA GLY A 117 -16.13 35.73 -22.20
C GLY A 117 -16.28 35.58 -20.67
N ASN A 118 -15.39 34.86 -19.97
CA ASN A 118 -15.65 34.39 -18.60
C ASN A 118 -14.45 34.56 -17.63
N LYS A 119 -14.01 35.80 -17.37
CA LYS A 119 -13.04 36.14 -16.31
C LYS A 119 -13.39 35.53 -14.94
N ALA A 120 -14.68 35.30 -14.68
CA ALA A 120 -15.17 34.65 -13.47
C ALA A 120 -14.72 33.17 -13.36
N GLN A 121 -14.63 32.45 -14.47
CA GLN A 121 -14.24 31.03 -14.46
C GLN A 121 -12.74 30.86 -14.26
N LEU A 122 -11.92 31.73 -14.86
CA LEU A 122 -10.48 31.77 -14.60
C LEU A 122 -10.20 32.00 -13.12
N ARG A 123 -10.90 32.98 -12.50
CA ARG A 123 -10.80 33.24 -11.06
C ARG A 123 -11.21 32.02 -10.22
N LYS A 124 -12.30 31.33 -10.58
CA LYS A 124 -12.71 30.09 -9.90
C LYS A 124 -11.63 29.01 -10.00
N ASN A 125 -11.04 28.81 -11.18
CA ASN A 125 -9.98 27.83 -11.36
C ASN A 125 -8.70 28.22 -10.60
N THR A 126 -8.31 29.50 -10.60
CA THR A 126 -7.16 30.00 -9.81
C THR A 126 -7.38 29.81 -8.32
N VAL A 127 -8.60 30.09 -7.81
CA VAL A 127 -8.95 29.85 -6.41
C VAL A 127 -8.94 28.36 -6.07
N ALA A 128 -9.46 27.50 -6.95
CA ALA A 128 -9.42 26.05 -6.74
C ALA A 128 -7.97 25.51 -6.72
N LEU A 129 -7.12 25.98 -7.63
CA LEU A 129 -5.70 25.62 -7.66
C LEU A 129 -4.95 26.14 -6.42
N SER A 130 -5.22 27.36 -5.96
CA SER A 130 -4.60 27.89 -4.74
C SER A 130 -5.12 27.19 -3.48
N GLN A 131 -6.38 26.78 -3.45
CA GLN A 131 -6.96 25.94 -2.38
C GLN A 131 -6.32 24.55 -2.35
N LEU A 132 -6.11 23.92 -3.51
CA LEU A 132 -5.41 22.64 -3.59
C LEU A 132 -3.95 22.78 -3.18
N GLN A 133 -3.27 23.82 -3.62
CA GLN A 133 -1.87 24.08 -3.24
C GLN A 133 -1.75 24.33 -1.74
N SER A 134 -2.65 25.12 -1.14
CA SER A 134 -2.67 25.33 0.31
C SER A 134 -3.07 24.07 1.09
N ALA A 135 -3.98 23.24 0.58
CA ALA A 135 -4.29 21.95 1.17
C ALA A 135 -3.08 21.00 1.14
N VAL A 136 -2.35 20.93 0.03
CA VAL A 136 -1.11 20.15 -0.09
C VAL A 136 -0.04 20.68 0.86
N GLN A 137 0.10 22.00 1.00
CA GLN A 137 1.01 22.61 1.97
C GLN A 137 0.62 22.31 3.41
N LEU A 138 -0.67 22.39 3.75
CA LEU A 138 -1.19 22.09 5.08
C LEU A 138 -1.00 20.61 5.42
N ILE A 139 -1.30 19.70 4.48
CA ILE A 139 -1.04 18.26 4.63
C ILE A 139 0.47 18.01 4.76
N GLY A 140 1.30 18.69 3.97
CA GLY A 140 2.76 18.63 4.09
C GLY A 140 3.24 19.10 5.46
N HIS A 141 2.67 20.18 5.98
CA HIS A 141 3.00 20.70 7.31
C HIS A 141 2.49 19.80 8.44
N MET A 142 1.28 19.23 8.31
CA MET A 142 0.76 18.23 9.24
C MET A 142 1.64 16.97 9.23
N ARG A 143 2.12 16.55 8.06
CA ARG A 143 3.09 15.46 7.91
C ARG A 143 4.39 15.80 8.63
N GLU A 144 4.93 17.00 8.46
CA GLU A 144 6.12 17.47 9.20
C GLU A 144 5.91 17.53 10.72
N LEU A 145 4.73 17.95 11.19
CA LEU A 145 4.39 17.96 12.61
C LEU A 145 4.27 16.55 13.18
N LEU A 146 3.67 15.62 12.44
CA LEU A 146 3.65 14.20 12.79
C LEU A 146 5.08 13.63 12.82
N HIS A 147 5.94 14.00 11.86
CA HIS A 147 7.35 13.60 11.86
C HIS A 147 8.09 14.12 13.10
N ARG A 148 7.86 15.37 13.52
CA ARG A 148 8.49 15.95 14.72
C ARG A 148 8.01 15.26 16.01
N ASN A 149 6.72 14.98 16.12
CA ASN A 149 6.18 14.30 17.30
C ASN A 149 6.60 12.82 17.38
N HIS A 150 6.82 12.15 16.23
CA HIS A 150 7.38 10.80 16.21
C HIS A 150 8.90 10.76 16.48
N SER A 151 9.66 11.80 16.11
CA SER A 151 11.10 11.89 16.41
C SER A 151 11.43 12.04 17.90
N ASP A 152 10.51 12.59 18.70
CA ASP A 152 10.70 12.68 20.15
C ASP A 152 10.48 11.33 20.86
N LEU A 153 9.83 10.36 20.22
CA LEU A 153 9.59 9.02 20.77
C LEU A 153 10.60 7.97 20.29
N PHE A 154 11.26 8.18 19.15
CA PHE A 154 12.22 7.22 18.60
C PHE A 154 13.49 7.93 18.11
N HIS A 155 14.54 7.88 18.93
CA HIS A 155 15.88 8.28 18.53
C HIS A 155 16.47 7.25 17.55
N SER A 156 16.41 7.52 16.25
CA SER A 156 17.46 7.13 15.28
C SER A 156 17.30 7.89 13.97
N GLY A 157 18.40 8.51 13.54
CA GLY A 157 18.45 9.35 12.35
C GLY A 157 18.28 8.57 11.04
N SER A 158 17.88 9.30 10.01
CA SER A 158 17.87 8.94 8.57
C SER A 158 16.79 8.00 8.04
N GLU A 159 15.96 7.32 8.85
CA GLU A 159 14.89 6.42 8.36
C GLU A 159 13.48 7.08 8.25
N VAL A 160 13.35 8.34 8.68
CA VAL A 160 12.05 9.01 8.92
C VAL A 160 11.23 9.29 7.65
N ASN A 161 11.88 9.50 6.49
CA ASN A 161 11.16 9.76 5.23
C ASN A 161 10.38 8.53 4.72
N ASN A 162 10.81 7.30 5.08
CA ASN A 162 10.20 6.07 4.59
C ASN A 162 8.97 5.65 5.41
N CYS A 163 8.96 5.92 6.73
CA CYS A 163 7.89 5.48 7.63
C CYS A 163 6.51 6.01 7.21
N CYS A 164 6.40 7.30 6.89
CA CYS A 164 5.11 7.89 6.54
C CYS A 164 4.63 7.55 5.13
N GLN A 165 5.54 7.21 4.20
CA GLN A 165 5.15 6.67 2.90
C GLN A 165 4.53 5.28 3.07
N VAL A 166 5.21 4.40 3.83
CA VAL A 166 4.73 3.05 4.14
C VAL A 166 3.37 3.08 4.86
N GLU A 167 3.16 3.98 5.81
CA GLU A 167 1.86 4.15 6.49
C GLU A 167 0.75 4.67 5.58
N THR A 168 1.08 5.59 4.66
CA THR A 168 0.12 6.12 3.68
C THR A 168 -0.28 5.02 2.70
N ASP A 169 0.69 4.27 2.17
CA ASP A 169 0.46 3.16 1.25
C ASP A 169 -0.35 2.04 1.93
N ALA A 170 -0.04 1.74 3.20
CA ALA A 170 -0.82 0.82 4.02
C ALA A 170 -2.27 1.29 4.21
N SER A 171 -2.49 2.58 4.48
CA SER A 171 -3.82 3.15 4.65
C SER A 171 -4.64 3.13 3.36
N LEU A 172 -4.02 3.43 2.22
CA LEU A 172 -4.64 3.34 0.90
C LEU A 172 -4.97 1.89 0.54
N LEU A 173 -4.10 0.95 0.88
CA LEU A 173 -4.35 -0.47 0.71
C LEU A 173 -5.56 -0.93 1.54
N LEU A 174 -5.66 -0.52 2.80
CA LEU A 174 -6.82 -0.83 3.63
C LEU A 174 -8.12 -0.29 3.02
N GLN A 175 -8.15 0.96 2.58
CA GLN A 175 -9.31 1.54 1.90
C GLN A 175 -9.69 0.79 0.63
N PHE A 176 -8.69 0.39 -0.17
CA PHE A 176 -8.91 -0.42 -1.37
C PHE A 176 -9.53 -1.78 -1.02
N LEU A 177 -9.01 -2.45 0.01
CA LEU A 177 -9.52 -3.73 0.46
C LEU A 177 -10.92 -3.61 1.03
N ASP A 178 -11.19 -2.59 1.85
CA ASP A 178 -12.53 -2.29 2.36
C ASP A 178 -13.52 -2.10 1.21
N LEU A 179 -13.17 -1.31 0.19
CA LEU A 179 -14.03 -1.11 -0.99
C LEU A 179 -14.35 -2.41 -1.73
N HIS A 180 -13.38 -3.32 -1.83
CA HIS A 180 -13.52 -4.58 -2.57
C HIS A 180 -14.07 -5.76 -1.74
N LEU A 181 -14.03 -5.65 -0.41
CA LEU A 181 -14.47 -6.69 0.55
C LEU A 181 -15.73 -6.30 1.33
N ALA A 182 -16.14 -5.02 1.36
CA ALA A 182 -17.37 -4.56 2.04
C ALA A 182 -18.68 -4.93 1.33
N GLY A 183 -18.63 -5.54 0.15
CA GLY A 183 -19.79 -6.13 -0.53
C GLY A 183 -20.08 -7.56 -0.07
N SER A 184 -21.34 -8.01 -0.17
CA SER A 184 -21.73 -9.41 0.11
C SER A 184 -20.77 -10.39 -0.57
N ALA A 185 -20.25 -11.37 0.18
CA ALA A 185 -19.35 -12.45 -0.22
C ALA A 185 -18.44 -12.12 -1.43
N PRO A 186 -17.13 -11.86 -1.23
CA PRO A 186 -16.24 -11.42 -2.30
C PRO A 186 -16.25 -12.42 -3.46
N THR A 187 -16.69 -11.95 -4.62
CA THR A 187 -16.69 -12.74 -5.86
C THR A 187 -15.28 -13.24 -6.19
N GLN A 188 -15.17 -14.38 -6.86
CA GLN A 188 -13.87 -14.92 -7.29
C GLN A 188 -13.07 -13.92 -8.15
N ARG A 189 -13.76 -13.02 -8.85
CA ARG A 189 -13.18 -11.94 -9.64
C ARG A 189 -12.60 -10.81 -8.77
N SER A 190 -13.23 -10.46 -7.66
CA SER A 190 -12.68 -9.45 -6.73
C SER A 190 -11.45 -9.99 -5.99
N LYS A 191 -11.46 -11.26 -5.56
CA LYS A 191 -10.28 -11.91 -4.97
C LYS A 191 -9.08 -11.93 -5.92
N ALA A 192 -9.30 -12.26 -7.20
CA ALA A 192 -8.22 -12.25 -8.20
C ALA A 192 -7.70 -10.84 -8.52
N ALA A 193 -8.56 -9.82 -8.46
CA ALA A 193 -8.15 -8.44 -8.62
C ALA A 193 -7.30 -7.94 -7.43
N ILE A 194 -7.72 -8.28 -6.20
CA ILE A 194 -6.96 -7.98 -4.99
C ILE A 194 -5.60 -8.69 -5.02
N ASP A 195 -5.57 -9.98 -5.35
CA ASP A 195 -4.33 -10.76 -5.43
C ASP A 195 -3.34 -10.14 -6.42
N ARG A 196 -3.79 -9.82 -7.65
CA ARG A 196 -2.94 -9.12 -8.63
C ARG A 196 -2.40 -7.80 -8.07
N LYS A 197 -3.23 -7.03 -7.37
CA LYS A 197 -2.82 -5.75 -6.79
C LYS A 197 -1.79 -5.92 -5.68
N LEU A 198 -1.95 -6.92 -4.82
CA LEU A 198 -1.00 -7.24 -3.77
C LEU A 198 0.35 -7.71 -4.35
N GLN A 199 0.33 -8.54 -5.40
CA GLN A 199 1.55 -8.91 -6.13
C GLN A 199 2.25 -7.68 -6.73
N GLU A 200 1.50 -6.76 -7.35
CA GLU A 200 2.06 -5.50 -7.86
C GLU A 200 2.69 -4.65 -6.75
N ILE A 201 2.03 -4.53 -5.59
CA ILE A 201 2.51 -3.73 -4.46
C ILE A 201 3.79 -4.33 -3.90
N VAL A 202 3.85 -5.65 -3.72
CA VAL A 202 5.01 -6.35 -3.17
C VAL A 202 6.27 -6.20 -4.05
N LEU A 203 6.11 -5.99 -5.36
CA LEU A 203 7.22 -5.72 -6.26
C LEU A 203 7.80 -4.29 -6.12
N GLN A 204 7.10 -3.39 -5.42
CA GLN A 204 7.56 -2.03 -5.18
C GLN A 204 8.58 -1.97 -4.05
N GLN A 205 9.36 -0.88 -4.02
CA GLN A 205 10.28 -0.61 -2.91
C GLN A 205 9.45 -0.50 -1.61
N GLN A 206 9.78 -1.30 -0.59
CA GLN A 206 9.05 -1.38 0.68
C GLN A 206 7.61 -1.93 0.60
N GLY A 207 7.23 -2.59 -0.50
CA GLY A 207 5.89 -3.14 -0.68
C GLY A 207 5.45 -4.10 0.42
N TRP A 208 6.35 -4.98 0.88
CA TRP A 208 6.07 -5.87 2.02
C TRP A 208 5.91 -5.12 3.34
N GLU A 209 6.65 -4.04 3.54
CA GLU A 209 6.51 -3.20 4.74
C GLU A 209 5.14 -2.54 4.76
N ALA A 210 4.63 -2.08 3.61
CA ALA A 210 3.29 -1.51 3.50
C ALA A 210 2.19 -2.55 3.79
N VAL A 211 2.30 -3.77 3.25
CA VAL A 211 1.34 -4.86 3.50
C VAL A 211 1.31 -5.25 4.98
N LEU A 212 2.47 -5.41 5.61
CA LEU A 212 2.56 -5.78 7.03
C LEU A 212 2.16 -4.62 7.95
N THR A 213 2.44 -3.38 7.56
CA THR A 213 1.99 -2.18 8.29
C THR A 213 0.47 -2.04 8.22
N ALA A 214 -0.17 -2.38 7.09
CA ALA A 214 -1.63 -2.40 6.97
C ALA A 214 -2.30 -3.37 7.96
N LEU A 215 -1.68 -4.54 8.21
CA LEU A 215 -2.15 -5.49 9.22
C LEU A 215 -2.09 -4.93 10.65
N VAL A 216 -1.10 -4.09 10.95
CA VAL A 216 -0.93 -3.48 12.30
C VAL A 216 -1.85 -2.26 12.46
N LEU A 217 -1.89 -1.36 11.48
CA LEU A 217 -2.66 -0.11 11.53
C LEU A 217 -4.17 -0.33 11.75
N ASN A 218 -4.73 -1.39 11.14
CA ASN A 218 -6.16 -1.68 11.26
C ASN A 218 -6.57 -2.01 12.72
N VAL A 219 -5.66 -2.56 13.52
CA VAL A 219 -5.90 -2.85 14.93
C VAL A 219 -5.83 -1.58 15.79
N GLU A 220 -4.97 -0.63 15.43
CA GLU A 220 -4.84 0.66 16.12
C GLU A 220 -6.02 1.60 15.85
N THR A 221 -6.64 1.54 14.67
CA THR A 221 -7.78 2.40 14.32
C THR A 221 -9.13 1.94 14.87
N HIS A 222 -9.27 0.64 15.20
CA HIS A 222 -10.52 0.05 15.71
C HIS A 222 -10.46 -0.42 17.17
N GLY A 223 -9.28 -0.37 17.81
CA GLY A 223 -9.10 -0.73 19.21
C GLY A 223 -9.35 0.45 20.16
N THR A 224 -10.48 0.46 20.87
CA THR A 224 -10.53 1.19 22.14
C THR A 224 -9.46 0.63 23.10
N PRO A 225 -8.75 1.48 23.86
CA PRO A 225 -7.79 1.05 24.86
C PRO A 225 -8.56 0.50 26.07
N SER A 226 -8.98 -0.75 26.01
CA SER A 226 -9.47 -1.49 27.17
C SER A 226 -8.72 -2.81 27.27
N ALA A 227 -8.25 -3.07 28.48
CA ALA A 227 -7.30 -4.11 28.83
C ALA A 227 -7.76 -5.53 28.46
N GLY A 228 -6.87 -6.30 27.83
CA GLY A 228 -6.99 -7.76 27.73
C GLY A 228 -6.58 -8.35 26.36
N PRO A 229 -5.93 -9.53 26.33
CA PRO A 229 -5.46 -10.18 25.10
C PRO A 229 -6.58 -10.97 24.43
N SER A 230 -7.65 -10.30 23.99
CA SER A 230 -8.83 -11.00 23.46
C SER A 230 -9.71 -10.15 22.54
N ILE A 231 -9.11 -9.35 21.65
CA ILE A 231 -9.80 -8.91 20.43
C ILE A 231 -9.07 -9.58 19.28
N ASP A 232 -9.64 -10.66 18.77
CA ASP A 232 -9.11 -11.41 17.63
C ASP A 232 -9.00 -10.46 16.44
N GLY A 233 -7.79 -9.96 16.14
CA GLY A 233 -7.52 -9.21 14.91
C GLY A 233 -7.91 -9.99 13.66
N GLU A 234 -8.04 -11.31 13.78
CA GLU A 234 -8.56 -12.25 12.78
C GLU A 234 -10.08 -12.11 12.52
N SER A 235 -10.83 -11.39 13.37
CA SER A 235 -12.27 -11.14 13.18
C SER A 235 -12.57 -10.12 12.08
N ASN A 236 -11.60 -9.25 11.73
CA ASN A 236 -11.77 -8.33 10.62
C ASN A 236 -11.59 -9.11 9.29
N PRO A 237 -12.59 -9.15 8.39
CA PRO A 237 -12.49 -9.88 7.13
C PRO A 237 -11.33 -9.41 6.23
N VAL A 238 -10.95 -8.13 6.32
CA VAL A 238 -9.81 -7.55 5.59
C VAL A 238 -8.49 -8.08 6.14
N CYS A 239 -8.30 -8.02 7.46
CA CYS A 239 -7.09 -8.52 8.11
C CYS A 239 -6.96 -10.04 7.96
N SER A 240 -8.08 -10.79 8.07
CA SER A 240 -8.12 -12.23 7.84
C SER A 240 -7.69 -12.61 6.42
N PHE A 241 -8.20 -11.88 5.41
CA PHE A 241 -7.79 -12.08 4.02
C PHE A 241 -6.31 -11.79 3.79
N LEU A 242 -5.82 -10.63 4.27
CA LEU A 242 -4.42 -10.24 4.15
C LEU A 242 -3.49 -11.22 4.85
N LEU A 243 -3.84 -11.65 6.07
CA LEU A 243 -3.08 -12.61 6.85
C LEU A 243 -2.98 -13.96 6.13
N HIS A 244 -4.09 -14.48 5.62
CA HIS A 244 -4.09 -15.70 4.82
C HIS A 244 -3.21 -15.57 3.56
N TRP A 245 -3.25 -14.42 2.90
CA TRP A 245 -2.42 -14.14 1.72
C TRP A 245 -0.93 -14.10 2.06
N VAL A 246 -0.53 -13.37 3.12
CA VAL A 246 0.87 -13.29 3.59
C VAL A 246 1.42 -14.66 3.99
N LEU A 247 0.59 -15.52 4.59
CA LEU A 247 0.98 -16.85 5.05
C LEU A 247 1.15 -17.89 3.93
N GLN A 248 0.91 -17.54 2.67
CA GLN A 248 1.17 -18.45 1.55
C GLN A 248 2.66 -18.76 1.43
N THR A 249 3.00 -20.03 1.24
CA THR A 249 4.37 -20.55 1.32
C THR A 249 5.35 -19.92 0.32
N GLU A 250 4.84 -19.47 -0.82
CA GLU A 250 5.62 -18.80 -1.88
C GLU A 250 6.13 -17.41 -1.47
N HIS A 251 5.50 -16.79 -0.47
CA HIS A 251 5.81 -15.44 -0.02
C HIS A 251 6.84 -15.38 1.10
N SER A 252 7.13 -16.49 1.78
CA SER A 252 8.03 -16.60 2.95
C SER A 252 9.40 -15.92 2.84
N ARG A 253 9.90 -15.63 1.62
CA ARG A 253 11.15 -14.90 1.40
C ARG A 253 11.12 -13.44 1.83
N PHE A 254 9.94 -12.84 2.02
CA PHE A 254 9.81 -11.46 2.49
C PHE A 254 10.43 -11.23 3.87
N ILE A 255 10.57 -12.29 4.68
CA ILE A 255 11.13 -12.24 6.03
C ILE A 255 12.53 -11.62 6.05
N PHE A 256 13.30 -11.78 4.97
CA PHE A 256 14.64 -11.19 4.81
C PHE A 256 14.62 -9.74 4.30
N GLN A 257 13.52 -9.30 3.70
CA GLN A 257 13.36 -7.98 3.10
C GLN A 257 12.79 -6.96 4.09
N VAL A 258 12.15 -7.42 5.16
CA VAL A 258 11.43 -6.59 6.14
C VAL A 258 12.22 -6.45 7.44
N GLN A 259 12.12 -5.27 8.07
CA GLN A 259 12.68 -5.01 9.39
C GLN A 259 12.13 -5.98 10.47
N SER A 260 13.01 -6.46 11.35
CA SER A 260 12.63 -7.44 12.40
C SER A 260 11.61 -6.88 13.39
N THR A 261 11.69 -5.59 13.69
CA THR A 261 10.77 -4.86 14.57
C THR A 261 9.32 -4.94 14.07
N LEU A 262 9.09 -4.79 12.76
CA LEU A 262 7.75 -4.89 12.16
C LEU A 262 7.21 -6.33 12.22
N LEU A 263 8.07 -7.33 11.95
CA LEU A 263 7.68 -8.74 12.06
C LEU A 263 7.23 -9.10 13.49
N VAL A 264 7.92 -8.57 14.51
CA VAL A 264 7.55 -8.77 15.91
C VAL A 264 6.22 -8.11 16.24
N LYS A 265 5.96 -6.89 15.73
CA LYS A 265 4.66 -6.21 15.90
C LYS A 265 3.51 -7.03 15.31
N VAL A 266 3.67 -7.54 14.08
CA VAL A 266 2.66 -8.40 13.44
C VAL A 266 2.48 -9.70 14.23
N ALA A 267 3.57 -10.34 14.66
CA ALA A 267 3.53 -11.56 15.48
C ALA A 267 2.85 -11.35 16.84
N ALA A 268 2.95 -10.16 17.42
CA ALA A 268 2.28 -9.82 18.67
C ALA A 268 0.77 -9.69 18.52
N VAL A 269 0.30 -9.27 17.34
CA VAL A 269 -1.12 -9.07 17.03
C VAL A 269 -1.78 -10.34 16.50
N TYR A 270 -1.08 -11.09 15.64
CA TYR A 270 -1.63 -12.26 14.94
C TYR A 270 -0.88 -13.54 15.32
N PHE A 271 -1.53 -14.40 16.12
CA PHE A 271 -0.92 -15.65 16.59
C PHE A 271 -0.61 -16.64 15.45
N SER A 272 -1.45 -16.70 14.42
CA SER A 272 -1.21 -17.53 13.22
C SER A 272 0.04 -17.09 12.44
N PHE A 273 0.30 -15.78 12.39
CA PHE A 273 1.57 -15.23 11.87
C PHE A 273 2.74 -15.65 12.74
N TYR A 274 2.66 -15.43 14.06
CA TYR A 274 3.70 -15.83 15.01
C TYR A 274 4.08 -17.30 14.87
N LYS A 275 3.10 -18.20 14.84
CA LYS A 275 3.34 -19.65 14.73
C LYS A 275 4.06 -20.01 13.43
N SER A 276 3.66 -19.40 12.32
CA SER A 276 4.28 -19.63 11.01
C SER A 276 5.70 -19.06 10.94
N TYR A 277 5.89 -17.86 11.48
CA TYR A 277 7.18 -17.19 11.54
C TYR A 277 8.17 -17.95 12.42
N LEU A 278 7.77 -18.35 13.63
CA LEU A 278 8.61 -19.16 14.50
C LEU A 278 8.90 -20.54 13.87
N GLY A 279 7.89 -21.17 13.26
CA GLY A 279 8.09 -22.42 12.51
C GLY A 279 9.16 -22.29 11.43
N PHE A 280 9.16 -21.19 10.68
CA PHE A 280 10.20 -20.90 9.69
C PHE A 280 11.59 -20.76 10.32
N LEU A 281 11.73 -20.02 11.43
CA LEU A 281 13.01 -19.90 12.14
C LEU A 281 13.49 -21.26 12.67
N VAL A 282 12.57 -22.10 13.16
CA VAL A 282 12.89 -23.44 13.64
C VAL A 282 13.39 -24.34 12.52
N GLU A 283 12.71 -24.35 11.37
CA GLU A 283 13.15 -25.12 10.19
C GLU A 283 14.49 -24.62 9.66
N TRP A 284 14.70 -23.30 9.62
CA TRP A 284 16.01 -22.73 9.29
C TRP A 284 17.09 -23.27 10.24
N GLY A 285 16.88 -23.19 11.56
CA GLY A 285 17.84 -23.71 12.54
C GLY A 285 18.13 -25.21 12.40
N LYS A 286 17.15 -26.02 12.01
CA LYS A 286 17.35 -27.47 11.74
C LYS A 286 18.27 -27.75 10.55
N ASP A 287 18.25 -26.88 9.55
CA ASP A 287 19.08 -26.99 8.35
C ASP A 287 20.48 -26.36 8.52
N MET A 288 20.78 -25.78 9.68
CA MET A 288 22.11 -25.28 10.01
C MET A 288 23.07 -26.42 10.41
N VAL A 289 24.27 -26.40 9.86
CA VAL A 289 25.33 -27.37 10.11
C VAL A 289 26.59 -26.66 10.60
N VAL A 290 27.30 -27.27 11.54
CA VAL A 290 28.60 -26.78 12.01
C VAL A 290 29.64 -26.96 10.91
N THR A 291 30.21 -25.86 10.44
CA THR A 291 31.24 -25.85 9.39
C THR A 291 32.66 -25.71 9.92
N GLY A 292 32.83 -25.24 11.16
CA GLY A 292 34.12 -25.12 11.82
C GLY A 292 33.98 -24.83 13.32
N GLN A 293 35.09 -24.98 14.03
CA GLN A 293 35.25 -24.53 15.42
C GLN A 293 36.35 -23.46 15.43
N SER A 294 36.03 -22.28 15.96
CA SER A 294 36.99 -21.21 16.22
C SER A 294 37.22 -21.09 17.74
N GLN A 295 38.23 -20.30 18.14
CA GLN A 295 38.45 -19.96 19.55
C GLN A 295 37.28 -19.16 20.17
N GLN A 296 36.38 -18.60 19.35
CA GLN A 296 35.22 -17.81 19.78
C GLN A 296 33.90 -18.60 19.77
N GLY A 297 33.88 -19.84 19.26
CA GLY A 297 32.65 -20.65 19.19
C GLY A 297 32.57 -21.52 17.95
N ARG A 298 31.38 -22.07 17.65
CA ARG A 298 31.12 -22.86 16.44
C ARG A 298 30.62 -21.96 15.32
N THR A 299 31.07 -22.18 14.10
CA THR A 299 30.55 -21.48 12.93
C THR A 299 29.46 -22.30 12.27
N TRP A 300 28.24 -21.79 12.31
CA TRP A 300 27.07 -22.42 11.69
C TRP A 300 26.86 -21.85 10.29
N ARG A 301 26.58 -22.73 9.32
CA ARG A 301 26.10 -22.34 8.00
C ARG A 301 24.94 -23.22 7.58
N HIS A 302 24.04 -22.64 6.78
CA HIS A 302 22.92 -23.37 6.23
C HIS A 302 23.41 -24.44 5.24
N ARG A 303 22.82 -25.65 5.30
CA ARG A 303 23.21 -26.81 4.47
C ARG A 303 23.25 -26.51 2.97
N LYS A 304 22.38 -25.61 2.50
CA LYS A 304 22.26 -25.25 1.08
C LYS A 304 23.16 -24.07 0.64
N GLY A 305 23.95 -23.50 1.55
CA GLY A 305 24.96 -22.47 1.21
C GLY A 305 24.41 -21.15 0.66
N ALA A 306 23.15 -20.80 0.93
CA ALA A 306 22.59 -19.51 0.51
C ALA A 306 23.02 -18.40 1.48
N ASP A 307 23.56 -17.29 0.96
CA ASP A 307 24.18 -16.20 1.74
C ASP A 307 23.24 -15.53 2.75
N HIS A 308 21.93 -15.55 2.50
CA HIS A 308 20.92 -14.94 3.38
C HIS A 308 20.65 -15.74 4.67
N TYR A 309 21.11 -17.00 4.75
CA TYR A 309 20.86 -17.89 5.89
C TYR A 309 22.08 -17.99 6.82
N SER A 310 22.40 -16.89 7.51
CA SER A 310 23.51 -16.81 8.48
C SER A 310 23.06 -17.06 9.92
N PHE A 311 24.01 -17.46 10.78
CA PHE A 311 23.76 -17.60 12.22
C PHE A 311 23.41 -16.26 12.87
N ASP A 312 24.12 -15.19 12.49
CA ASP A 312 23.93 -13.85 13.05
C ASP A 312 22.54 -13.29 12.73
N GLU A 313 22.04 -13.54 11.51
CA GLU A 313 20.70 -13.13 11.12
C GLU A 313 19.64 -13.94 11.88
N LEU A 314 19.81 -15.27 12.00
CA LEU A 314 18.92 -16.11 12.80
C LEU A 314 18.86 -15.63 14.26
N LEU A 315 20.03 -15.36 14.85
CA LEU A 315 20.16 -14.85 16.21
C LEU A 315 19.47 -13.49 16.36
N SER A 316 19.70 -12.55 15.44
CA SER A 316 19.06 -11.23 15.44
C SER A 316 17.53 -11.32 15.40
N ARG A 317 16.98 -12.22 14.58
CA ARG A 317 15.52 -12.43 14.48
C ARG A 317 14.93 -13.07 15.74
N VAL A 318 15.62 -14.04 16.34
CA VAL A 318 15.21 -14.63 17.63
C VAL A 318 15.30 -13.62 18.76
N LEU A 319 16.37 -12.82 18.81
CA LEU A 319 16.53 -11.72 19.76
C LEU A 319 15.37 -10.73 19.64
N SER A 320 15.01 -10.33 18.43
CA SER A 320 13.88 -9.43 18.19
C SER A 320 12.56 -9.97 18.77
N LEU A 321 12.29 -11.28 18.63
CA LEU A 321 11.10 -11.93 19.22
C LEU A 321 11.14 -11.95 20.76
N LEU A 322 12.31 -12.16 21.37
CA LEU A 322 12.49 -12.13 22.82
C LEU A 322 12.43 -10.70 23.39
N GLU A 323 12.89 -9.71 22.63
CA GLU A 323 12.79 -8.28 22.92
C GLU A 323 11.37 -7.74 22.73
N GLY A 324 10.52 -8.46 21.98
CA GLY A 324 9.11 -8.14 21.78
C GLY A 324 8.22 -8.19 23.03
N PRO A 325 6.90 -8.00 22.87
CA PRO A 325 5.92 -8.03 23.96
C PRO A 325 5.98 -9.31 24.80
N ALA A 326 5.63 -9.23 26.08
CA ALA A 326 5.83 -10.31 27.05
C ALA A 326 5.19 -11.65 26.63
N HIS A 327 4.02 -11.63 26.01
CA HIS A 327 3.36 -12.84 25.51
C HIS A 327 4.10 -13.50 24.34
N VAL A 328 4.70 -12.71 23.44
CA VAL A 328 5.52 -13.23 22.33
C VAL A 328 6.84 -13.77 22.87
N ALA A 329 7.48 -13.04 23.77
CA ALA A 329 8.77 -13.45 24.35
C ALA A 329 8.66 -14.75 25.14
N THR A 330 7.65 -14.86 26.02
CA THR A 330 7.39 -16.09 26.81
C THR A 330 7.02 -17.28 25.91
N ALA A 331 6.15 -17.07 24.92
CA ALA A 331 5.78 -18.13 23.97
C ALA A 331 6.98 -18.60 23.14
N THR A 332 7.85 -17.66 22.72
CA THR A 332 9.06 -17.96 21.93
C THR A 332 10.03 -18.79 22.76
N LEU A 333 10.28 -18.37 24.02
CA LEU A 333 11.13 -19.08 24.95
C LEU A 333 10.65 -20.52 25.16
N LYS A 334 9.38 -20.70 25.54
CA LYS A 334 8.78 -22.02 25.80
C LYS A 334 8.83 -22.91 24.57
N SER A 335 8.54 -22.35 23.39
CA SER A 335 8.55 -23.09 22.14
C SER A 335 9.95 -23.57 21.76
N ILE A 336 10.97 -22.73 21.85
CA ILE A 336 12.35 -23.11 21.51
C ILE A 336 12.93 -24.07 22.56
N GLN A 337 12.63 -23.89 23.85
CA GLN A 337 13.03 -24.83 24.91
C GLN A 337 12.40 -26.22 24.76
N SER A 338 11.18 -26.29 24.21
CA SER A 338 10.48 -27.55 23.94
C SER A 338 11.01 -28.32 22.72
N LEU A 339 11.94 -27.75 21.95
CA LEU A 339 12.48 -28.41 20.77
C LEU A 339 13.34 -29.62 21.16
N PRO A 340 13.15 -30.78 20.51
CA PRO A 340 13.93 -31.97 20.80
C PRO A 340 15.41 -31.73 20.47
N ALA A 341 16.30 -32.18 21.37
CA ALA A 341 17.72 -32.27 21.06
C ALA A 341 17.91 -33.16 19.81
N PRO A 342 18.79 -32.79 18.86
CA PRO A 342 19.00 -33.55 17.65
C PRO A 342 19.46 -34.96 18.01
N ALA A 343 18.91 -35.96 17.31
CA ALA A 343 19.13 -37.38 17.53
C ALA A 343 20.60 -37.85 17.38
N THR A 344 21.55 -36.95 17.16
CA THR A 344 22.97 -37.27 16.97
C THR A 344 23.85 -36.70 18.09
N SER A 345 24.05 -37.56 19.09
CA SER A 345 25.16 -37.55 20.07
C SER A 345 25.08 -36.54 21.24
N PRO A 346 25.26 -37.00 22.49
CA PRO A 346 25.20 -36.18 23.72
C PRO A 346 26.35 -35.16 23.88
N ARG A 347 27.25 -35.04 22.89
CA ARG A 347 28.36 -34.06 22.87
C ARG A 347 28.16 -32.89 21.90
N LYS A 348 27.10 -32.92 21.08
CA LYS A 348 26.82 -31.86 20.10
C LYS A 348 25.75 -30.92 20.65
N ARG A 349 26.17 -29.84 21.32
CA ARG A 349 25.28 -28.72 21.66
C ARG A 349 24.46 -28.31 20.45
N THR A 350 23.18 -28.05 20.67
CA THR A 350 22.27 -27.62 19.60
C THR A 350 22.53 -26.17 19.23
N ILE A 351 22.15 -25.76 18.02
CA ILE A 351 22.19 -24.34 17.64
C ILE A 351 21.38 -23.47 18.61
N TRP A 352 20.27 -24.02 19.14
CA TRP A 352 19.41 -23.35 20.11
C TRP A 352 20.08 -23.19 21.48
N GLU A 353 20.82 -24.19 21.95
CA GLU A 353 21.64 -24.07 23.17
C GLU A 353 22.74 -23.01 23.04
N GLU A 354 23.33 -22.86 21.86
CA GLU A 354 24.32 -21.81 21.60
C GLU A 354 23.67 -20.42 21.53
N ILE A 355 22.47 -20.31 20.94
CA ILE A 355 21.68 -19.07 20.98
C ILE A 355 21.36 -18.67 22.43
N PHE A 356 20.89 -19.61 23.27
CA PHE A 356 20.58 -19.32 24.68
C PHE A 356 21.80 -19.03 25.56
N GLN A 357 23.00 -19.44 25.14
CA GLN A 357 24.25 -19.10 25.82
C GLN A 357 24.81 -17.73 25.38
N THR A 358 24.19 -17.08 24.40
CA THR A 358 24.60 -15.76 23.94
C THR A 358 24.31 -14.74 25.06
N PRO A 359 25.29 -13.90 25.46
CA PRO A 359 25.13 -12.95 26.58
C PRO A 359 23.91 -12.04 26.46
N GLN A 360 23.57 -11.62 25.24
CA GLN A 360 22.40 -10.79 24.94
C GLN A 360 21.08 -11.51 25.30
N VAL A 361 20.95 -12.79 24.92
CA VAL A 361 19.77 -13.62 25.23
C VAL A 361 19.65 -13.83 26.74
N ILE A 362 20.76 -14.14 27.42
CA ILE A 362 20.79 -14.32 28.87
C ILE A 362 20.33 -13.04 29.58
N SER A 363 20.83 -11.88 29.15
CA SER A 363 20.43 -10.58 29.69
C SER A 363 18.93 -10.31 29.50
N ILE A 364 18.36 -10.64 28.34
CA ILE A 364 16.92 -10.44 28.07
C ILE A 364 16.07 -11.36 28.97
N ILE A 365 16.46 -12.62 29.12
CA ILE A 365 15.76 -13.59 29.98
C ILE A 365 15.75 -13.11 31.44
N GLN A 366 16.88 -12.60 31.93
CA GLN A 366 17.02 -12.08 33.29
C GLN A 366 16.25 -10.78 33.52
N THR A 367 16.31 -9.83 32.57
CA THR A 367 15.66 -8.52 32.70
C THR A 367 14.13 -8.57 32.60
N LYS A 368 13.58 -9.53 31.84
CA LYS A 368 12.13 -9.68 31.65
C LYS A 368 11.47 -10.70 32.58
N ASN A 369 12.19 -11.31 33.52
CA ASN A 369 11.69 -12.38 34.40
C ASN A 369 10.94 -13.50 33.64
N LEU A 370 11.46 -13.90 32.47
CA LEU A 370 10.80 -14.91 31.61
C LEU A 370 10.94 -16.35 32.15
N GLN A 371 11.39 -16.53 33.40
CA GLN A 371 11.70 -17.84 34.01
C GLN A 371 10.49 -18.54 34.66
N GLU A 372 9.25 -18.04 34.50
CA GLU A 372 8.02 -18.67 35.03
C GLU A 372 7.27 -19.58 34.03
#